data_AF-A0A0C3S5L1-F1
#
_entry.id   AF-A0A0C3S5L1-F1
#
_cell.length_a   1.000
_cell.length_b   1.000
_cell.length_c   1.000
_cell.angle_alpha   90.00
_cell.angle_beta   90.00
_cell.angle_gamma   90.00
#
_symmetry.space_group_name_H-M   'P 1'
#
loop_
_entity.id
_entity.type
_entity.pdbx_description
1 polymer ?
#
loop_
_entity_poly.entity_id
_entity_poly.type
_entity_poly.pdbx_seq_one_letter_code
_entity_poly.pdbx_strand_id
1 'polypeptide(L)'
;MAELCVPPPIPPLDNTLGAAFIGNLAAAVLYGFTSLQTFMYFDRYNDGRPFKLLVAFLWVLDTLHLIFISHTLYIYSVTNFSNVLAMENVTWSIMAHVFVTGVSDVTVRGMFTHRVWLVSNKNLLLIPAIMVPSLVTLAGSIVFPIRGLQIGTYAGLTRISAVLYLSFAGGVLADVVIAAALSFSLARRKTGIRGTDSMIRILIAYSVNTGILTSLCALLVLICYATMPSNFVFIAFYFVLPKRIVLELASRDPQCP
;
A
#
# COMPACT_ATOMS: atom_id res chain seq x y z
N MET A 1 30.02 -41.76 -23.45
CA MET A 1 28.97 -41.47 -22.46
C MET A 1 28.87 -39.96 -22.32
N ALA A 2 28.16 -39.31 -23.24
CA ALA A 2 27.94 -37.86 -23.18
C ALA A 2 26.80 -37.61 -22.18
N GLU A 3 27.14 -37.04 -21.01
CA GLU A 3 26.14 -36.46 -20.12
C GLU A 3 25.43 -35.34 -20.88
N LEU A 4 24.17 -35.58 -21.25
CA LEU A 4 23.27 -34.52 -21.69
C LEU A 4 23.14 -33.55 -20.51
N CYS A 5 23.75 -32.38 -20.60
CA CYS A 5 23.52 -31.27 -19.70
C CYS A 5 22.06 -30.83 -19.91
N VAL A 6 21.14 -31.43 -19.14
CA VAL A 6 19.73 -31.03 -19.13
C VAL A 6 19.71 -29.60 -18.60
N PRO A 7 19.24 -28.61 -19.39
CA PRO A 7 19.11 -27.25 -18.88
C PRO A 7 18.19 -27.28 -17.66
N PRO A 8 18.46 -26.47 -16.62
CA PRO A 8 17.63 -26.44 -15.42
C PRO A 8 16.17 -26.24 -15.83
N PRO A 9 15.21 -26.96 -15.20
CA PRO A 9 13.81 -26.85 -15.56
C PRO A 9 13.39 -25.39 -15.49
N ILE A 10 12.87 -24.89 -16.61
CA ILE A 10 12.38 -23.52 -16.71
C ILE A 10 11.28 -23.39 -15.66
N PRO A 11 11.41 -22.50 -14.66
CA PRO A 11 10.36 -22.34 -13.66
C PRO A 11 9.05 -21.99 -14.38
N PRO A 12 7.90 -22.56 -13.98
CA PRO A 12 6.65 -22.39 -14.69
C PRO A 12 6.26 -20.90 -14.70
N LEU A 13 6.45 -20.26 -15.86
CA LEU A 13 6.24 -18.83 -16.09
C LEU A 13 4.78 -18.42 -15.84
N ASP A 14 3.84 -19.33 -16.13
CA ASP A 14 2.41 -19.15 -15.89
C ASP A 14 2.08 -18.88 -14.42
N ASN A 15 2.76 -19.56 -13.48
CA ASN A 15 2.43 -19.45 -12.06
C ASN A 15 2.84 -18.09 -11.46
N THR A 16 3.86 -17.45 -11.99
CA THR A 16 4.41 -16.20 -11.46
C THR A 16 3.85 -15.00 -12.21
N LEU A 17 4.02 -15.00 -13.53
CA LEU A 17 3.67 -13.89 -14.39
C LEU A 17 2.16 -13.85 -14.66
N GLY A 18 1.53 -15.02 -14.81
CA GLY A 18 0.08 -15.13 -14.89
C GLY A 18 -0.63 -14.67 -13.61
N ALA A 19 -0.11 -15.01 -12.44
CA ALA A 19 -0.67 -14.52 -11.17
C ALA A 19 -0.48 -13.01 -10.99
N ALA A 20 0.69 -12.47 -11.32
CA ALA A 20 0.94 -11.03 -11.27
C ALA A 20 0.02 -10.26 -12.25
N PHE A 21 -0.25 -10.83 -13.42
CA PHE A 21 -1.22 -10.29 -14.38
C PHE A 21 -2.65 -10.27 -13.83
N ILE A 22 -3.12 -11.37 -13.23
CA ILE A 22 -4.44 -11.43 -12.57
C ILE A 22 -4.51 -10.41 -11.43
N GLY A 23 -3.43 -10.25 -10.66
CA GLY A 23 -3.32 -9.25 -9.59
C GLY A 23 -3.47 -7.82 -10.12
N ASN A 24 -2.83 -7.50 -11.24
CA ASN A 24 -2.96 -6.20 -11.88
C ASN A 24 -4.36 -5.94 -12.47
N LEU A 25 -5.02 -6.96 -13.02
CA LEU A 25 -6.43 -6.85 -13.44
C LEU A 25 -7.33 -6.54 -12.25
N ALA A 26 -7.14 -7.24 -11.13
CA ALA A 26 -7.89 -6.97 -9.90
C ALA A 26 -7.61 -5.56 -9.38
N ALA A 27 -6.35 -5.11 -9.38
CA ALA A 27 -5.97 -3.75 -9.01
C ALA A 27 -6.63 -2.69 -9.91
N ALA A 28 -6.67 -2.92 -11.23
CA ALA A 28 -7.34 -2.04 -12.18
C ALA A 28 -8.85 -1.93 -11.93
N VAL A 29 -9.52 -3.04 -11.57
CA VAL A 29 -10.94 -3.03 -11.20
C VAL A 29 -11.16 -2.22 -9.92
N LEU A 30 -10.33 -2.42 -8.89
CA LEU A 30 -10.39 -1.65 -7.65
C LEU A 30 -10.15 -0.16 -7.88
N TYR A 31 -9.20 0.18 -8.75
CA TYR A 31 -8.94 1.56 -9.18
C TYR A 31 -10.17 2.20 -9.86
N GLY A 32 -10.94 1.41 -10.62
CA GLY A 32 -12.22 1.86 -11.16
C GLY A 32 -13.22 2.26 -10.06
N PHE A 33 -13.32 1.46 -8.99
CA PHE A 33 -14.16 1.80 -7.84
C PHE A 33 -13.67 3.03 -7.08
N THR A 34 -12.36 3.15 -6.83
CA THR A 34 -11.79 4.32 -6.13
C THR A 34 -12.01 5.59 -6.94
N SER A 35 -11.81 5.54 -8.27
CA SER A 35 -12.06 6.66 -9.18
C SER A 35 -13.53 7.11 -9.16
N LEU A 36 -14.48 6.17 -9.15
CA LEU A 36 -15.90 6.50 -9.02
C LEU A 36 -16.21 7.16 -7.66
N GLN A 37 -15.64 6.65 -6.57
CA GLN A 37 -15.79 7.23 -5.24
C GLN A 37 -15.22 8.64 -5.16
N THR A 38 -14.04 8.87 -5.76
CA THR A 38 -13.41 10.19 -5.85
C THR A 38 -14.27 11.17 -6.64
N PHE A 39 -14.85 10.74 -7.77
CA PHE A 39 -15.73 11.58 -8.56
C PHE A 39 -17.00 11.97 -7.80
N MET A 40 -17.69 10.99 -7.19
CA MET A 40 -18.87 11.25 -6.35
C MET A 40 -18.55 12.16 -5.17
N TYR A 41 -17.34 12.07 -4.61
CA TYR A 41 -16.89 12.93 -3.54
C TYR A 41 -16.79 14.40 -4.00
N PHE A 42 -16.19 14.67 -5.16
CA PHE A 42 -16.07 16.03 -5.69
C PHE A 42 -17.42 16.68 -6.03
N ASP A 43 -18.38 15.87 -6.46
CA ASP A 43 -19.75 16.31 -6.77
C ASP A 43 -20.57 16.59 -5.49
N ARG A 44 -20.55 15.66 -4.53
CA ARG A 44 -21.45 15.70 -3.36
C ARG A 44 -20.96 16.57 -2.20
N TYR A 45 -19.65 16.74 -2.04
CA TYR A 45 -19.07 17.42 -0.88
C TYR A 45 -18.42 18.76 -1.25
N ASN A 46 -18.81 19.82 -0.54
CA ASN A 46 -18.21 21.14 -0.68
C ASN A 46 -17.18 21.45 0.41
N ASP A 47 -16.24 20.52 0.61
CA ASP A 47 -15.15 20.70 1.55
C ASP A 47 -14.15 21.77 1.07
N GLY A 48 -13.38 22.33 2.02
CA GLY A 48 -12.38 23.35 1.72
C GLY A 48 -11.36 22.92 0.67
N ARG A 49 -10.92 23.88 -0.16
CA ARG A 49 -9.90 23.70 -1.21
C ARG A 49 -8.69 22.83 -0.83
N PRO A 50 -8.05 22.94 0.35
CA PRO A 50 -6.89 22.10 0.68
C PRO A 50 -7.22 20.61 0.76
N PHE A 51 -8.41 20.24 1.26
CA PHE A 51 -8.79 18.83 1.37
C PHE A 51 -9.18 18.24 0.00
N LYS A 52 -9.82 19.03 -0.86
CA LYS A 52 -10.08 18.66 -2.26
C LYS A 52 -8.78 18.43 -3.06
N LEU A 53 -7.79 19.32 -2.92
CA LEU A 53 -6.48 19.16 -3.55
C LEU A 53 -5.76 17.90 -3.06
N LEU A 54 -5.86 17.60 -1.78
CA LEU A 54 -5.28 16.40 -1.19
C LEU A 54 -5.91 15.10 -1.72
N VAL A 55 -7.23 15.07 -1.85
CA VAL A 55 -7.95 13.94 -2.45
C VAL A 55 -7.57 13.76 -3.92
N ALA A 56 -7.49 14.85 -4.69
CA ALA A 56 -7.03 14.80 -6.09
C ALA A 56 -5.59 14.29 -6.20
N PHE A 57 -4.70 14.74 -5.30
CA PHE A 57 -3.31 14.31 -5.26
C PHE A 57 -3.18 12.80 -4.97
N LEU A 58 -3.92 12.28 -3.99
CA LEU A 58 -3.94 10.84 -3.69
C LEU A 58 -4.47 10.02 -4.88
N TRP A 59 -5.49 10.49 -5.58
CA TRP A 59 -6.02 9.84 -6.77
C TRP A 59 -5.00 9.79 -7.93
N VAL A 60 -4.22 10.87 -8.13
CA VAL A 60 -3.11 10.88 -9.09
C VAL A 60 -2.03 9.88 -8.71
N LEU A 61 -1.66 9.77 -7.43
CA LEU A 61 -0.69 8.77 -6.97
C LEU A 61 -1.18 7.33 -7.19
N ASP A 62 -2.45 7.04 -6.89
CA ASP A 62 -3.07 5.72 -7.14
C ASP A 62 -3.05 5.36 -8.64
N THR A 63 -3.29 6.37 -9.50
CA THR A 63 -3.17 6.22 -10.95
C THR A 63 -1.74 5.89 -11.38
N LEU A 64 -0.73 6.58 -10.81
CA LEU A 64 0.68 6.31 -11.09
C LEU A 64 1.10 4.90 -10.62
N HIS A 65 0.58 4.43 -9.48
CA HIS A 65 0.80 3.05 -9.03
C HIS A 65 0.33 2.05 -10.07
N LEU A 66 -0.91 2.18 -10.54
CA LEU A 66 -1.47 1.27 -11.54
C LEU A 66 -0.67 1.30 -12.86
N ILE A 67 -0.26 2.48 -13.32
CA ILE A 67 0.56 2.65 -14.53
C ILE A 67 1.90 1.93 -14.37
N PHE A 68 2.61 2.12 -13.27
CA PHE A 68 3.93 1.52 -13.08
C PHE A 68 3.88 -0.01 -12.93
N ILE A 69 2.87 -0.54 -12.25
CA ILE A 69 2.66 -2.00 -12.14
C ILE A 69 2.31 -2.58 -13.52
N SER A 70 1.39 -1.93 -14.25
CA SER A 70 0.99 -2.37 -15.59
C SER A 70 2.15 -2.34 -16.59
N HIS A 71 2.98 -1.29 -16.55
CA HIS A 71 4.17 -1.17 -17.40
C HIS A 71 5.23 -2.23 -17.06
N THR A 72 5.44 -2.50 -15.77
CA THR A 72 6.33 -3.58 -15.31
C THR A 72 5.87 -4.93 -15.87
N LEU A 73 4.57 -5.23 -15.78
CA LEU A 73 4.01 -6.44 -16.34
C LEU A 73 4.15 -6.49 -17.85
N TYR A 74 3.89 -5.39 -18.56
CA TYR A 74 4.06 -5.35 -20.00
C TYR A 74 5.51 -5.70 -20.43
N ILE A 75 6.51 -5.15 -19.73
CA ILE A 75 7.93 -5.42 -20.01
C ILE A 75 8.27 -6.90 -19.81
N TYR A 76 7.83 -7.52 -18.72
CA TYR A 76 8.15 -8.92 -18.44
C TYR A 76 7.30 -9.90 -19.25
N SER A 77 6.05 -9.55 -19.54
CA SER A 77 5.08 -10.47 -20.16
C SER A 77 5.07 -10.38 -21.67
N VAL A 78 5.28 -9.20 -22.24
CA VAL A 78 5.14 -8.96 -23.69
C VAL A 78 6.51 -8.71 -24.30
N THR A 79 7.22 -7.68 -23.82
CA THR A 79 8.50 -7.27 -24.42
C THR A 79 9.58 -8.34 -24.28
N ASN A 80 9.63 -9.04 -23.14
CA ASN A 80 10.63 -10.07 -22.84
C ASN A 80 10.04 -11.47 -22.69
N PHE A 81 8.95 -11.77 -23.43
CA PHE A 81 8.14 -12.99 -23.31
C PHE A 81 8.91 -14.33 -23.36
N SER A 82 10.12 -14.36 -23.93
CA SER A 82 10.98 -15.56 -23.99
C SER A 82 12.32 -15.41 -23.25
N ASN A 83 12.55 -14.29 -22.58
CA ASN A 83 13.82 -13.98 -21.92
C ASN A 83 13.66 -14.05 -20.40
N VAL A 84 13.80 -15.26 -19.85
CA VAL A 84 13.72 -15.50 -18.40
C VAL A 84 14.76 -14.73 -17.59
N LEU A 85 15.92 -14.43 -18.19
CA LEU A 85 16.97 -13.61 -17.55
C LEU A 85 16.54 -12.15 -17.38
N ALA A 86 15.58 -11.66 -18.17
CA ALA A 86 15.05 -10.32 -17.98
C ALA A 86 14.31 -10.19 -16.63
N MET A 87 13.73 -11.28 -16.12
CA MET A 87 13.05 -11.31 -14.81
C MET A 87 14.01 -11.27 -13.63
N GLU A 88 15.31 -11.54 -13.84
CA GLU A 88 16.35 -11.35 -12.82
C GLU A 88 16.78 -9.89 -12.70
N ASN A 89 16.47 -9.09 -13.71
CA ASN A 89 16.79 -7.67 -13.76
C ASN A 89 15.63 -6.83 -13.24
N VAL A 90 15.98 -5.86 -12.40
CA VAL A 90 15.04 -4.90 -11.83
C VAL A 90 14.67 -3.87 -12.90
N THR A 91 13.39 -3.79 -13.24
CA THR A 91 12.87 -2.74 -14.11
C THR A 91 12.74 -1.42 -13.35
N TRP A 92 13.08 -0.31 -14.00
CA TRP A 92 13.01 1.03 -13.41
C TRP A 92 11.62 1.38 -12.89
N SER A 93 10.56 0.86 -13.52
CA SER A 93 9.17 1.09 -13.13
C SER A 93 8.80 0.52 -11.76
N ILE A 94 9.41 -0.60 -11.36
CA ILE A 94 9.24 -1.13 -10.00
C ILE A 94 9.86 -0.17 -8.99
N MET A 95 11.04 0.37 -9.31
CA MET A 95 11.73 1.31 -8.43
C MET A 95 10.97 2.65 -8.34
N ALA A 96 10.43 3.12 -9.46
CA ALA A 96 9.53 4.28 -9.49
C ALA A 96 8.25 4.04 -8.69
N HIS A 97 7.65 2.85 -8.78
CA HIS A 97 6.49 2.45 -7.99
C HIS A 97 6.78 2.53 -6.48
N VAL A 98 7.93 2.01 -6.02
CA VAL A 98 8.34 2.09 -4.60
C VAL A 98 8.45 3.55 -4.13
N PHE A 99 8.96 4.44 -4.96
CA PHE A 99 9.01 5.86 -4.63
C PHE A 99 7.61 6.47 -4.48
N VAL A 100 6.69 6.19 -5.42
CA VAL A 100 5.30 6.65 -5.32
C VAL A 100 4.61 6.10 -4.07
N THR A 101 4.87 4.84 -3.68
CA THR A 101 4.32 4.28 -2.43
C THR A 101 4.80 5.07 -1.21
N GLY A 102 6.08 5.45 -1.16
CA GLY A 102 6.62 6.26 -0.06
C GLY A 102 5.97 7.64 0.05
N VAL A 103 5.73 8.31 -1.09
CA VAL A 103 5.05 9.60 -1.12
C VAL A 103 3.60 9.47 -0.64
N SER A 104 2.89 8.43 -1.09
CA SER A 104 1.53 8.13 -0.64
C SER A 104 1.47 7.89 0.88
N ASP A 105 2.36 7.04 1.40
CA ASP A 105 2.46 6.72 2.83
C ASP A 105 2.66 7.97 3.70
N VAL A 106 3.60 8.84 3.34
CA VAL A 106 3.87 10.08 4.11
C VAL A 106 2.69 11.03 4.06
N THR A 107 2.03 11.14 2.91
CA THR A 107 0.84 11.98 2.75
C THR A 107 -0.29 11.49 3.66
N VAL A 108 -0.54 10.18 3.64
CA VAL A 108 -1.57 9.54 4.46
C VAL A 108 -1.25 9.66 5.95
N ARG A 109 -0.03 9.31 6.37
CA ARG A 109 0.40 9.43 7.78
C ARG A 109 0.42 10.88 8.27
N GLY A 110 0.73 11.85 7.39
CA GLY A 110 0.62 13.28 7.70
C GLY A 110 -0.81 13.69 8.04
N MET A 111 -1.80 13.25 7.24
CA MET A 111 -3.21 13.48 7.55
C MET A 111 -3.61 12.88 8.90
N PHE A 112 -3.24 11.62 9.13
CA PHE A 112 -3.55 10.93 10.38
C PHE A 112 -2.92 11.62 11.59
N THR A 113 -1.66 12.04 11.49
CA THR A 113 -0.96 12.74 12.56
C THR A 113 -1.64 14.06 12.91
N HIS A 114 -2.04 14.83 11.89
CA HIS A 114 -2.80 16.08 12.10
C HIS A 114 -4.14 15.82 12.82
N ARG A 115 -4.84 14.74 12.47
CA ARG A 115 -6.09 14.35 13.15
C ARG A 115 -5.84 13.91 14.59
N VAL A 116 -4.83 13.08 14.85
CA VAL A 116 -4.43 12.66 16.20
C VAL A 116 -4.07 13.88 17.05
N TRP A 117 -3.39 14.88 16.51
CA TRP A 117 -3.03 16.10 17.22
C TRP A 117 -4.26 16.89 17.71
N LEU A 118 -5.23 17.11 16.82
CA LEU A 118 -6.50 17.78 17.17
C LEU A 118 -7.30 16.99 18.21
N VAL A 119 -7.28 15.66 18.09
CA VAL A 119 -8.12 14.75 18.87
C VAL A 119 -7.49 14.41 20.23
N SER A 120 -6.17 14.47 20.38
CA SER A 120 -5.44 14.17 21.63
C SER A 120 -5.23 15.39 22.54
N ASN A 121 -5.97 16.49 22.33
CA ASN A 121 -5.85 17.72 23.11
C ASN A 121 -4.40 18.25 23.16
N LYS A 122 -3.70 18.24 22.01
CA LYS A 122 -2.30 18.68 21.85
C LYS A 122 -1.27 17.88 22.66
N ASN A 123 -1.52 16.60 22.97
CA ASN A 123 -0.52 15.76 23.63
C ASN A 123 0.74 15.59 22.75
N LEU A 124 1.80 16.32 23.09
CA LEU A 124 3.04 16.46 22.32
C LEU A 124 3.87 15.18 22.26
N LEU A 125 3.58 14.16 23.08
CA LEU A 125 4.34 12.90 23.11
C LEU A 125 3.95 11.93 21.98
N LEU A 126 2.72 11.99 21.46
CA LEU A 126 2.25 11.06 20.42
C LEU A 126 2.73 11.43 19.02
N ILE A 127 2.98 12.72 18.76
CA ILE A 127 3.46 13.21 17.47
C ILE A 127 4.85 12.65 17.13
N PRO A 128 5.89 12.78 17.99
CA PRO A 128 7.20 12.23 17.68
C PRO A 128 7.18 10.70 17.55
N ALA A 129 6.30 10.03 18.31
CA ALA A 129 6.13 8.57 18.22
C ALA A 129 5.62 8.10 16.83
N ILE A 130 4.85 8.92 16.12
CA ILE A 130 4.37 8.63 14.76
C ILE A 130 5.36 9.15 13.70
N MET A 131 5.92 10.33 13.92
CA MET A 131 6.79 11.00 12.95
C MET A 131 8.14 10.30 12.78
N VAL A 132 8.75 9.79 13.86
CA VAL A 132 10.06 9.12 13.79
C VAL A 132 10.00 7.86 12.91
N PRO A 133 9.08 6.90 13.11
CA PRO A 133 8.96 5.74 12.23
C PRO A 133 8.57 6.14 10.79
N SER A 134 7.74 7.18 10.63
CA SER A 134 7.36 7.70 9.30
C SER A 134 8.56 8.24 8.52
N LEU A 135 9.47 8.98 9.17
CA LEU A 135 10.70 9.48 8.54
C LEU A 135 11.63 8.33 8.14
N VAL A 136 11.73 7.28 8.95
CA VAL A 136 12.50 6.08 8.62
C VAL A 136 11.94 5.42 7.36
N THR A 137 10.62 5.27 7.26
CA THR A 137 10.00 4.70 6.05
C THR A 137 10.21 5.57 4.81
N LEU A 138 10.16 6.90 4.96
CA LEU A 138 10.39 7.83 3.85
C LEU A 138 11.83 7.71 3.35
N ALA A 139 12.81 7.75 4.27
CA ALA A 139 14.22 7.56 3.94
C ALA A 139 14.44 6.20 3.23
N GLY A 140 13.80 5.16 3.73
CA GLY A 140 13.75 3.83 3.11
C GLY A 140 13.23 3.85 1.67
N SER A 141 12.08 4.49 1.45
CA SER A 141 11.43 4.59 0.14
C SER A 141 12.23 5.40 -0.89
N ILE A 142 13.21 6.18 -0.46
CA ILE A 142 14.14 6.93 -1.34
C ILE A 142 15.42 6.13 -1.55
N VAL A 143 16.04 5.65 -0.47
CA VAL A 143 17.33 4.94 -0.53
C VAL A 143 17.21 3.62 -1.26
N PHE A 144 16.12 2.87 -1.03
CA PHE A 144 15.94 1.54 -1.63
C PHE A 144 15.84 1.60 -3.16
N PRO A 145 15.01 2.46 -3.79
CA PRO A 145 14.99 2.60 -5.24
C PRO A 145 16.33 3.04 -5.85
N ILE A 146 17.01 4.01 -5.24
CA ILE A 146 18.29 4.51 -5.76
C ILE A 146 19.34 3.40 -5.76
N ARG A 147 19.47 2.67 -4.64
CA ARG A 147 20.40 1.53 -4.54
C ARG A 147 19.97 0.36 -5.42
N GLY A 148 18.66 0.11 -5.52
CA GLY A 148 18.08 -0.92 -6.37
C GLY A 148 18.40 -0.70 -7.85
N LEU A 149 18.30 0.54 -8.33
CA LEU A 149 18.68 0.91 -9.70
C LEU A 149 20.18 0.77 -9.96
N GLN A 150 21.04 1.05 -8.97
CA GLN A 150 22.50 0.86 -9.09
C GLN A 150 22.90 -0.61 -9.18
N ILE A 151 22.19 -1.49 -8.46
CA ILE A 151 22.45 -2.92 -8.42
C ILE A 151 21.87 -3.63 -9.65
N GLY A 152 20.69 -3.19 -10.12
CA GLY A 152 20.04 -3.66 -11.35
C GLY A 152 19.51 -5.09 -11.33
N THR A 153 19.81 -5.89 -10.29
CA THR A 153 19.48 -7.33 -10.20
C THR A 153 18.81 -7.69 -8.88
N TYR A 154 17.79 -8.56 -8.90
CA TYR A 154 17.09 -8.99 -7.68
C TYR A 154 17.98 -9.75 -6.70
N ALA A 155 18.93 -10.55 -7.21
CA ALA A 155 19.90 -11.25 -6.36
C ALA A 155 20.75 -10.27 -5.54
N GLY A 156 21.12 -9.12 -6.11
CA GLY A 156 21.86 -8.10 -5.40
C GLY A 156 21.02 -7.29 -4.41
N LEU A 157 19.69 -7.19 -4.60
CA LEU A 157 18.78 -6.52 -3.65
C LEU A 157 18.80 -7.17 -2.27
N THR A 158 19.14 -8.46 -2.17
CA THR A 158 19.30 -9.17 -0.89
C THR A 158 20.31 -8.49 0.04
N ARG A 159 21.35 -7.84 -0.52
CA ARG A 159 22.38 -7.10 0.23
C ARG A 159 21.83 -5.85 0.91
N ILE A 160 20.77 -5.27 0.38
CA ILE A 160 20.10 -4.08 0.93
C ILE A 160 18.75 -4.41 1.58
N SER A 161 18.44 -5.69 1.78
CA SER A 161 17.18 -6.16 2.39
C SER A 161 16.93 -5.57 3.78
N ALA A 162 17.99 -5.27 4.54
CA ALA A 162 17.90 -4.59 5.83
C ALA A 162 17.18 -3.23 5.75
N VAL A 163 17.42 -2.45 4.68
CA VAL A 163 16.75 -1.15 4.47
C VAL A 163 15.26 -1.37 4.25
N LEU A 164 14.89 -2.37 3.46
CA LEU A 164 13.51 -2.72 3.17
C LEU A 164 12.79 -3.21 4.42
N TYR A 165 13.40 -4.12 5.21
CA TYR A 165 12.82 -4.61 6.46
C TYR A 165 12.64 -3.50 7.49
N LEU A 166 13.63 -2.63 7.66
CA LEU A 166 13.53 -1.49 8.56
C LEU A 166 12.41 -0.53 8.15
N SER A 167 12.24 -0.32 6.84
CA SER A 167 11.17 0.52 6.29
C SER A 167 9.80 -0.08 6.55
N PHE A 168 9.61 -1.38 6.28
CA PHE A 168 8.35 -2.06 6.56
C PHE A 168 8.03 -2.11 8.05
N ALA A 169 9.01 -2.45 8.89
CA ALA A 169 8.84 -2.47 10.34
C ALA A 169 8.47 -1.08 10.89
N GLY A 170 9.14 -0.03 10.40
CA GLY A 170 8.80 1.36 10.73
C GLY A 170 7.38 1.74 10.30
N GLY A 171 6.94 1.26 9.14
CA GLY A 171 5.59 1.52 8.62
C GLY A 171 4.51 0.86 9.47
N VAL A 172 4.69 -0.44 9.77
CA VAL A 172 3.80 -1.19 10.66
C VAL A 172 3.74 -0.54 12.04
N LEU A 173 4.89 -0.13 12.59
CA LEU A 173 4.95 0.55 13.88
C LEU A 173 4.17 1.88 13.84
N ALA A 174 4.34 2.69 12.79
CA ALA A 174 3.60 3.93 12.63
C ALA A 174 2.08 3.69 12.59
N ASP A 175 1.64 2.71 11.80
CA ASP A 175 0.22 2.38 11.63
C ASP A 175 -0.40 1.87 12.94
N VAL A 176 0.32 1.03 13.70
CA VAL A 176 -0.12 0.55 15.02
C VAL A 176 -0.25 1.69 16.01
N VAL A 177 0.72 2.62 16.07
CA VAL A 177 0.67 3.78 16.96
C VAL A 177 -0.50 4.71 16.59
N ILE A 178 -0.72 4.96 15.29
CA ILE A 178 -1.86 5.76 14.80
C ILE A 178 -3.18 5.10 15.20
N ALA A 179 -3.34 3.79 14.93
CA ALA A 179 -4.55 3.05 15.24
C ALA A 179 -4.83 3.03 16.74
N ALA A 180 -3.81 2.82 17.58
CA ALA A 180 -3.91 2.87 19.03
C ALA A 180 -4.31 4.27 19.53
N ALA A 181 -3.67 5.33 19.01
CA ALA A 181 -3.95 6.71 19.39
C ALA A 181 -5.38 7.13 19.05
N LEU A 182 -5.86 6.78 17.84
CA LEU A 182 -7.23 7.06 17.41
C LEU A 182 -8.25 6.26 18.25
N SER A 183 -7.99 4.97 18.48
CA SER A 183 -8.88 4.10 19.27
C SER A 183 -8.99 4.56 20.72
N PHE A 184 -7.86 4.90 21.35
CA PHE A 184 -7.83 5.42 22.71
C PHE A 184 -8.58 6.75 22.84
N SER A 185 -8.38 7.66 21.89
CA SER A 185 -9.06 8.95 21.95
C SER A 185 -10.56 8.83 21.71
N LEU A 186 -10.99 7.90 20.86
CA LEU A 186 -12.41 7.58 20.69
C LEU A 186 -13.04 7.02 21.97
N ALA A 187 -12.35 6.12 22.65
CA ALA A 187 -12.80 5.54 23.92
C ALA A 187 -13.01 6.63 24.99
N ARG A 188 -12.18 7.68 25.00
CA ARG A 188 -12.31 8.84 25.90
C ARG A 188 -13.40 9.83 25.52
N ARG A 189 -13.74 9.97 24.23
CA ARG A 189 -14.67 10.99 23.70
C ARG A 189 -16.15 10.57 23.65
N LYS A 190 -16.54 9.45 24.27
CA LYS A 190 -17.94 8.98 24.39
C LYS A 190 -18.92 9.95 25.12
N THR A 191 -18.56 11.21 25.38
CA THR A 191 -19.39 12.20 26.10
C THR A 191 -20.00 13.35 25.26
N GLY A 192 -20.04 13.26 23.91
CA GLY A 192 -21.10 13.95 23.15
C GLY A 192 -20.74 15.13 22.24
N ILE A 193 -19.93 14.92 21.19
CA ILE A 193 -19.89 15.84 20.03
C ILE A 193 -20.12 15.01 18.74
N ARG A 194 -21.32 15.14 18.16
CA ARG A 194 -21.88 14.26 17.10
C ARG A 194 -21.20 14.34 15.73
N GLY A 195 -20.50 15.42 15.38
CA GLY A 195 -19.97 15.64 14.02
C GLY A 195 -18.62 14.96 13.71
N THR A 196 -17.71 14.86 14.69
CA THR A 196 -16.35 14.34 14.48
C THR A 196 -16.28 12.81 14.55
N ASP A 197 -17.28 12.16 15.16
CA ASP A 197 -17.28 10.72 15.45
C ASP A 197 -17.35 9.86 14.18
N SER A 198 -18.11 10.28 13.16
CA SER A 198 -18.28 9.55 11.90
C SER A 198 -16.98 9.50 11.08
N MET A 199 -16.34 10.65 10.89
CA MET A 199 -15.07 10.73 10.16
C MET A 199 -13.95 9.99 10.90
N ILE A 200 -13.91 10.04 12.24
CA ILE A 200 -12.93 9.28 13.04
C ILE A 200 -13.17 7.77 12.90
N ARG A 201 -14.42 7.29 12.91
CA ARG A 201 -14.74 5.87 12.71
C ARG A 201 -14.33 5.35 11.34
N ILE A 202 -14.62 6.11 10.28
CA ILE A 202 -14.17 5.78 8.91
C ILE A 202 -12.64 5.73 8.85
N LEU A 203 -11.99 6.69 9.51
CA LEU A 203 -10.54 6.80 9.52
C LEU A 203 -9.85 5.69 10.33
N ILE A 204 -10.46 5.22 11.44
CA ILE A 204 -10.03 4.04 12.18
C ILE A 204 -10.22 2.79 11.34
N ALA A 205 -11.38 2.61 10.71
CA ALA A 205 -11.63 1.47 9.83
C ALA A 205 -10.64 1.44 8.66
N TYR A 206 -10.34 2.60 8.08
CA TYR A 206 -9.32 2.75 7.04
C TYR A 206 -7.91 2.45 7.58
N SER A 207 -7.52 2.99 8.74
CA SER A 207 -6.20 2.74 9.35
C SER A 207 -5.99 1.27 9.74
N VAL A 208 -7.02 0.62 10.29
CA VAL A 208 -6.97 -0.80 10.68
C VAL A 208 -6.92 -1.68 9.45
N ASN A 209 -7.73 -1.39 8.43
CA ASN A 209 -7.67 -2.10 7.15
C ASN A 209 -6.30 -1.94 6.52
N THR A 210 -5.77 -0.73 6.42
CA THR A 210 -4.46 -0.45 5.85
C THR A 210 -3.35 -1.10 6.67
N GLY A 211 -3.39 -1.08 8.00
CA GLY A 211 -2.40 -1.72 8.86
C GLY A 211 -2.39 -3.27 8.76
N ILE A 212 -3.58 -3.87 8.62
CA ILE A 212 -3.70 -5.31 8.32
C ILE A 212 -3.16 -5.59 6.93
N LEU A 213 -3.47 -4.73 5.95
CA LEU A 213 -3.01 -4.85 4.57
C LEU A 213 -1.49 -4.73 4.45
N THR A 214 -0.88 -3.77 5.15
CA THR A 214 0.58 -3.56 5.17
C THR A 214 1.28 -4.67 5.92
N SER A 215 0.72 -5.17 7.03
CA SER A 215 1.26 -6.33 7.75
C SER A 215 1.16 -7.62 6.92
N LEU A 216 0.05 -7.81 6.22
CA LEU A 216 -0.16 -8.93 5.30
C LEU A 216 0.78 -8.80 4.10
N CYS A 217 0.92 -7.61 3.51
CA CYS A 217 1.88 -7.31 2.44
C CYS A 217 3.32 -7.55 2.88
N ALA A 218 3.72 -7.07 4.06
CA ALA A 218 5.05 -7.30 4.63
C ALA A 218 5.30 -8.80 4.87
N LEU A 219 4.31 -9.52 5.41
CA LEU A 219 4.36 -10.96 5.61
C LEU A 219 4.44 -11.72 4.27
N LEU A 220 3.79 -11.25 3.22
CA LEU A 220 3.88 -11.83 1.88
C LEU A 220 5.20 -11.53 1.21
N VAL A 221 5.74 -10.32 1.36
CA VAL A 221 7.07 -9.98 0.89
C VAL A 221 8.08 -10.86 1.62
N LEU A 222 7.91 -11.06 2.95
CA LEU A 222 8.75 -11.96 3.74
C LEU A 222 8.63 -13.42 3.31
N ILE A 223 7.41 -13.91 3.10
CA ILE A 223 7.13 -15.30 2.72
C ILE A 223 7.55 -15.56 1.28
N CYS A 224 7.29 -14.64 0.34
CA CYS A 224 7.77 -14.73 -1.05
C CYS A 224 9.30 -14.70 -1.09
N TYR A 225 9.93 -13.92 -0.20
CA TYR A 225 11.38 -13.88 -0.07
C TYR A 225 11.95 -15.13 0.62
N ALA A 226 11.21 -15.78 1.54
CA ALA A 226 11.69 -16.90 2.36
C ALA A 226 11.32 -18.31 1.85
N THR A 227 10.23 -18.48 1.09
CA THR A 227 9.64 -19.82 0.83
C THR A 227 9.74 -20.35 -0.60
N MET A 228 10.34 -19.63 -1.56
CA MET A 228 10.43 -19.93 -3.01
C MET A 228 9.35 -19.24 -3.89
N PRO A 229 9.70 -18.86 -5.14
CA PRO A 229 9.15 -17.71 -5.86
C PRO A 229 7.85 -17.97 -6.67
N SER A 230 7.06 -19.00 -6.33
CA SER A 230 6.11 -19.59 -7.29
C SER A 230 4.73 -19.98 -6.76
N ASN A 231 4.12 -19.21 -5.84
CA ASN A 231 2.69 -19.38 -5.57
C ASN A 231 1.99 -18.13 -5.03
N PHE A 232 1.02 -17.62 -5.80
CA PHE A 232 0.16 -16.49 -5.45
C PHE A 232 -1.33 -16.89 -5.46
N VAL A 233 -1.68 -17.88 -4.62
CA VAL A 233 -3.09 -18.17 -4.22
C VAL A 233 -3.72 -16.99 -3.43
N PHE A 234 -2.92 -15.95 -3.17
CA PHE A 234 -3.18 -14.85 -2.25
C PHE A 234 -4.16 -13.77 -2.76
N ILE A 235 -4.33 -13.60 -4.08
CA ILE A 235 -5.22 -12.57 -4.65
C ILE A 235 -6.70 -12.82 -4.29
N ALA A 236 -7.08 -14.07 -4.02
CA ALA A 236 -8.45 -14.44 -3.63
C ALA A 236 -8.86 -13.88 -2.25
N PHE A 237 -7.92 -13.69 -1.32
CA PHE A 237 -8.21 -13.17 0.03
C PHE A 237 -8.25 -11.64 0.08
N TYR A 238 -7.51 -10.96 -0.80
CA TYR A 238 -7.54 -9.50 -0.94
C TYR A 238 -8.93 -8.98 -1.41
N PHE A 239 -9.70 -9.85 -2.07
CA PHE A 239 -11.00 -9.56 -2.66
C PHE A 239 -12.14 -9.34 -1.63
N VAL A 240 -11.97 -9.76 -0.37
CA VAL A 240 -13.07 -9.81 0.61
C VAL A 240 -13.04 -8.65 1.62
N LEU A 241 -11.92 -7.94 1.76
CA LEU A 241 -11.74 -6.97 2.85
C LEU A 241 -12.36 -5.57 2.61
N PRO A 242 -12.29 -4.96 1.40
CA PRO A 242 -12.88 -3.63 1.22
C PRO A 242 -14.41 -3.62 1.20
N LYS A 243 -15.06 -4.77 0.94
CA LYS A 243 -16.50 -4.85 0.68
C LYS A 243 -17.40 -4.84 1.92
N ARG A 244 -16.88 -5.08 3.13
CA ARG A 244 -17.73 -5.06 4.34
C ARG A 244 -17.93 -3.66 4.92
N ILE A 245 -16.93 -2.78 4.85
CA ILE A 245 -17.01 -1.48 5.54
C ILE A 245 -17.83 -0.45 4.76
N VAL A 246 -17.79 -0.44 3.43
CA VAL A 246 -18.60 0.49 2.63
C VAL A 246 -20.09 0.10 2.64
N LEU A 247 -20.40 -1.20 2.56
CA LEU A 247 -21.78 -1.68 2.57
C LEU A 247 -22.45 -1.52 3.95
N GLU A 248 -21.67 -1.63 5.04
CA GLU A 248 -22.15 -1.45 6.41
C GLU A 248 -22.22 0.03 6.84
N LEU A 249 -21.49 0.93 6.18
CA LEU A 249 -21.67 2.38 6.32
C LEU A 249 -22.87 2.90 5.50
N ALA A 250 -23.12 2.33 4.32
CA ALA A 250 -24.31 2.65 3.51
C ALA A 250 -25.62 2.14 4.16
N SER A 251 -25.58 1.08 4.97
CA SER A 251 -26.75 0.60 5.72
C SER A 251 -26.99 1.35 7.04
N ARG A 252 -26.10 2.29 7.41
CA ARG A 252 -26.19 3.13 8.62
C ARG A 252 -26.41 4.60 8.29
N ASP A 253 -27.27 4.91 7.31
CA ASP A 253 -28.00 6.17 7.31
C ASP A 253 -29.34 5.99 8.06
N PRO A 254 -29.41 6.36 9.36
CA PRO A 254 -30.68 6.54 10.04
C PRO A 254 -31.08 8.02 9.98
N GLN A 255 -31.61 8.46 8.84
CA GLN A 255 -32.55 9.60 8.77
C GLN A 255 -33.56 9.29 7.65
N CYS A 256 -34.66 8.60 7.95
CA CYS A 256 -35.93 9.07 8.55
C CYS A 256 -36.91 9.57 7.47
N PRO A 257 -38.24 9.41 7.58
CA PRO A 257 -39.07 8.55 8.44
C PRO A 257 -39.61 7.29 7.73
#